data_AF-A0A2V7X8Z2-F1
#
_entry.id   AF-A0A2V7X8Z2-F1
#
_cell.length_a   1.000
_cell.length_b   1.000
_cell.length_c   1.000
_cell.angle_alpha   90.00
_cell.angle_beta   90.00
_cell.angle_gamma   90.00
#
_symmetry.space_group_name_H-M   'P 1'
#
loop_
_entity.id
_entity.type
_entity.pdbx_description
1 polymer ?
#
loop_
_entity_poly.entity_id
_entity_poly.type
_entity_poly.pdbx_seq_one_letter_code
_entity_poly.pdbx_strand_id
1 'polypeptide(L)'
;MSARGYLRWIVFSDGRELKACDGRAALAVTEPGSRVVFICPIAFTEAANGQPEEAEVALIHEMLHTLGLGENPPRSRDITDRVRARCSRAKSLATQTLASAPPP
;
A
#
# COMPACT_ATOMS: atom_id res chain seq x y z
N MET A 1 -6.70 -20.23 4.22
CA MET A 1 -6.72 -19.14 3.21
C MET A 1 -5.28 -18.66 3.02
N SER A 2 -4.79 -18.51 1.78
CA SER A 2 -3.43 -18.00 1.51
C SER A 2 -3.41 -16.46 1.44
N ALA A 3 -2.25 -15.83 1.65
CA ALA A 3 -2.10 -14.38 1.53
C ALA A 3 -2.58 -13.86 0.17
N ARG A 4 -2.11 -14.47 -0.94
CA ARG A 4 -2.57 -14.13 -2.30
C ARG A 4 -4.07 -14.35 -2.49
N GLY A 5 -4.63 -15.36 -1.82
CA GLY A 5 -6.07 -15.60 -1.81
C GLY A 5 -6.84 -14.49 -1.14
N TYR A 6 -6.35 -14.01 0.02
CA TYR A 6 -6.97 -12.93 0.77
C TYR A 6 -6.98 -11.60 0.01
N LEU A 7 -5.91 -11.26 -0.73
CA LEU A 7 -5.85 -10.00 -1.49
C LEU A 7 -6.99 -9.82 -2.49
N ARG A 8 -7.56 -10.93 -3.01
CA ARG A 8 -8.71 -10.90 -3.93
C ARG A 8 -10.03 -10.49 -3.25
N TRP A 9 -10.07 -10.45 -1.93
CA TRP A 9 -11.24 -10.08 -1.14
C TRP A 9 -11.20 -8.63 -0.66
N ILE A 10 -10.09 -7.92 -0.88
CA ILE A 10 -9.97 -6.51 -0.55
C ILE A 10 -10.73 -5.70 -1.60
N VAL A 11 -11.58 -4.79 -1.15
CA VAL A 11 -12.36 -3.88 -1.96
C VAL A 11 -11.67 -2.53 -1.95
N PHE A 12 -11.32 -2.01 -3.11
CA PHE A 12 -10.84 -0.64 -3.25
C PHE A 12 -12.01 0.27 -3.58
N SER A 13 -12.18 1.36 -2.83
CA SER A 13 -13.28 2.29 -3.00
C SER A 13 -12.79 3.73 -3.07
N ASP A 14 -13.61 4.61 -3.63
CA ASP A 14 -13.34 6.04 -3.71
C ASP A 14 -13.56 6.67 -2.32
N GLY A 15 -12.52 7.30 -1.77
CA GLY A 15 -12.52 7.94 -0.46
C GLY A 15 -12.81 9.43 -0.46
N ARG A 16 -13.16 10.08 -1.59
CA ARG A 16 -13.31 11.55 -1.68
C ARG A 16 -14.22 12.17 -0.62
N GLU A 17 -15.27 11.45 -0.22
CA GLU A 17 -16.25 11.94 0.75
C GLU A 17 -15.82 11.69 2.21
N LEU A 18 -14.65 11.09 2.44
CA LEU A 18 -14.13 10.83 3.77
C LEU A 18 -13.33 12.02 4.29
N LYS A 19 -13.60 12.41 5.54
CA LYS A 19 -12.82 13.44 6.25
C LYS A 19 -11.32 13.18 6.26
N ALA A 20 -10.91 11.92 6.28
CA ALA A 20 -9.50 11.54 6.24
C ALA A 20 -8.82 11.90 4.90
N CYS A 21 -9.59 12.06 3.83
CA CYS A 21 -9.14 12.48 2.50
C CYS A 21 -9.31 13.98 2.23
N ASP A 22 -9.83 14.77 3.19
CA ASP A 22 -9.99 16.24 3.03
C ASP A 22 -8.64 16.97 2.91
N GLY A 23 -7.55 16.35 3.37
CA GLY A 23 -6.18 16.86 3.25
C GLY A 23 -5.32 16.06 2.27
N ARG A 24 -4.17 16.63 1.88
CA ARG A 24 -3.20 15.94 1.00
C ARG A 24 -2.27 14.95 1.73
N ALA A 25 -2.53 14.68 3.01
CA ALA A 25 -1.63 13.88 3.84
C ALA A 25 -1.85 12.36 3.68
N ALA A 26 -3.09 11.91 3.49
CA ALA A 26 -3.41 10.50 3.34
C ALA A 26 -3.52 10.12 1.85
N LEU A 27 -2.85 9.04 1.45
CA LEU A 27 -2.96 8.47 0.10
C LEU A 27 -4.11 7.46 0.02
N ALA A 28 -4.33 6.71 1.09
CA ALA A 28 -5.43 5.78 1.28
C ALA A 28 -5.68 5.60 2.78
N VAL A 29 -6.85 5.07 3.15
CA VAL A 29 -7.23 4.80 4.53
C VAL A 29 -8.08 3.54 4.66
N THR A 30 -7.93 2.86 5.79
CA THR A 30 -8.62 1.60 6.11
C THR A 30 -8.92 1.54 7.59
N GLU A 31 -10.15 1.14 7.92
CA GLU A 31 -10.49 0.75 9.29
C GLU A 31 -9.90 -0.63 9.59
N PRO A 32 -9.14 -0.84 10.68
CA PRO A 32 -8.56 -2.15 11.00
C PRO A 32 -9.59 -3.29 10.99
N GLY A 33 -9.31 -4.33 10.21
CA GLY A 33 -10.17 -5.51 10.04
C GLY A 33 -11.29 -5.34 8.99
N SER A 34 -11.52 -4.12 8.50
CA SER A 34 -12.36 -3.88 7.32
C SER A 34 -11.70 -4.45 6.07
N ARG A 35 -12.50 -4.93 5.12
CA ARG A 35 -11.99 -5.35 3.80
C ARG A 35 -11.92 -4.21 2.79
N VAL A 36 -12.30 -2.99 3.18
CA VAL A 36 -12.37 -1.84 2.28
C VAL A 36 -11.17 -0.94 2.50
N VAL A 37 -10.40 -0.71 1.44
CA VAL A 37 -9.36 0.32 1.36
C VAL A 37 -9.94 1.49 0.58
N PHE A 38 -10.07 2.64 1.23
CA PHE A 38 -10.53 3.87 0.58
C PHE A 38 -9.34 4.63 0.03
N ILE A 39 -9.38 4.96 -1.26
CA ILE A 39 -8.32 5.71 -1.95
C ILE A 39 -8.64 7.20 -1.87
N CYS A 40 -7.69 8.03 -1.43
CA CYS A 40 -7.81 9.49 -1.46
C CYS A 40 -7.28 10.00 -2.80
N PRO A 41 -8.14 10.26 -3.82
CA PRO A 41 -7.67 10.24 -5.21
C PRO A 41 -6.75 11.38 -5.58
N ILE A 42 -6.89 12.57 -4.98
CA ILE A 42 -6.02 13.71 -5.28
C ILE A 42 -4.58 13.39 -4.85
N ALA A 43 -4.38 13.12 -3.57
CA ALA A 43 -3.06 12.81 -3.02
C ALA A 43 -2.49 11.52 -3.63
N PHE A 44 -3.32 10.49 -3.79
CA PHE A 44 -2.90 9.23 -4.41
C PHE A 44 -2.42 9.41 -5.85
N THR A 45 -3.12 10.19 -6.67
CA THR A 45 -2.73 10.43 -8.07
C THR A 45 -1.47 11.28 -8.16
N GLU A 46 -1.33 12.30 -7.30
CA GLU A 46 -0.10 13.09 -7.20
C GLU A 46 1.10 12.20 -6.85
N ALA A 47 0.96 11.34 -5.84
CA ALA A 47 2.00 10.38 -5.45
C ALA A 47 2.28 9.35 -6.54
N ALA A 48 1.25 8.75 -7.15
CA ALA A 48 1.42 7.75 -8.20
C ALA A 48 2.15 8.30 -9.43
N ASN A 49 1.98 9.58 -9.76
CA ASN A 49 2.65 10.21 -10.89
C ASN A 49 4.07 10.71 -10.54
N GLY A 50 4.30 11.16 -9.30
CA GLY A 50 5.59 11.71 -8.88
C GLY A 50 6.53 10.67 -8.28
N GLN A 51 6.03 9.88 -7.34
CA GLN A 51 6.77 8.86 -6.58
C GLN A 51 5.93 7.58 -6.44
N PRO A 52 5.84 6.74 -7.50
CA PRO A 52 4.99 5.55 -7.50
C PRO A 52 5.21 4.60 -6.31
N GLU A 53 6.45 4.53 -5.78
CA GLU A 53 6.76 3.73 -4.60
C GLU A 53 5.96 4.17 -3.37
N GLU A 54 5.70 5.47 -3.18
CA GLU A 54 4.93 5.97 -2.04
C GLU A 54 3.47 5.50 -2.10
N ALA A 55 2.87 5.55 -3.29
CA ALA A 55 1.51 5.03 -3.52
C ALA A 55 1.44 3.51 -3.29
N GLU A 56 2.41 2.75 -3.80
CA GLU A 56 2.51 1.29 -3.57
C GLU A 56 2.65 0.94 -2.08
N VAL A 57 3.54 1.66 -1.38
CA VAL A 57 3.77 1.45 0.06
C VAL A 57 2.52 1.77 0.86
N ALA A 58 1.82 2.87 0.55
CA ALA A 58 0.56 3.21 1.20
C ALA A 58 -0.52 2.15 0.97
N LEU A 59 -0.70 1.64 -0.25
CA LEU A 59 -1.67 0.56 -0.49
C LEU A 59 -1.35 -0.69 0.32
N ILE A 60 -0.09 -1.12 0.34
CA ILE A 60 0.29 -2.33 1.09
C ILE A 60 0.13 -2.10 2.59
N HIS A 61 0.43 -0.90 3.09
CA HIS A 61 0.17 -0.50 4.48
C HIS A 61 -1.31 -0.68 4.82
N GLU A 62 -2.19 -0.08 4.02
CA GLU A 62 -3.64 -0.18 4.20
C GLU A 62 -4.16 -1.62 4.10
N MET A 63 -3.60 -2.42 3.18
CA MET A 63 -3.91 -3.85 3.09
C MET A 63 -3.51 -4.62 4.35
N LEU A 64 -2.48 -4.20 5.10
CA LEU A 64 -2.17 -4.81 6.39
C LEU A 64 -3.21 -4.44 7.45
N HIS A 65 -3.74 -3.21 7.43
CA HIS A 65 -4.87 -2.84 8.29
C HIS A 65 -6.11 -3.71 8.01
N THR A 66 -6.34 -4.14 6.76
CA THR A 66 -7.46 -5.06 6.48
C THR A 66 -7.35 -6.41 7.22
N LEU A 67 -6.13 -6.83 7.59
CA LEU A 67 -5.89 -8.03 8.39
C LEU A 67 -6.15 -7.83 9.90
N GLY A 68 -6.54 -6.64 10.32
CA GLY A 68 -6.76 -6.29 11.73
C GLY A 68 -5.49 -5.81 12.45
N LEU A 69 -4.40 -5.55 11.72
CA LEU A 69 -3.24 -4.86 12.29
C LEU A 69 -3.67 -3.44 12.67
N GLY A 70 -3.63 -3.09 13.95
CA GLY A 70 -3.88 -1.72 14.39
C GLY A 70 -2.62 -0.86 14.38
N GLU A 71 -2.74 0.34 14.95
CA GLU A 71 -1.59 1.18 15.27
C GLU A 71 -1.49 1.39 16.78
N ASN A 72 -0.29 1.19 17.33
CA ASN A 72 0.07 1.22 18.76
C ASN A 72 -0.36 -0.01 19.60
N PRO A 73 0.45 -1.09 19.56
CA PRO A 73 1.63 -1.33 18.70
C PRO A 73 1.31 -2.13 17.43
N PRO A 74 2.03 -1.91 16.29
CA PRO A 74 3.13 -0.98 15.99
C PRO A 74 2.66 0.43 15.58
N ARG A 75 3.50 1.48 15.52
CA ARG A 75 3.05 2.78 14.97
C ARG A 75 2.91 2.73 13.46
N SER A 76 2.08 3.60 12.89
CA SER A 76 1.94 3.81 11.43
C SER A 76 3.28 3.83 10.69
N ARG A 77 4.19 4.70 11.12
CA ARG A 77 5.52 4.84 10.51
C ARG A 77 6.33 3.55 10.53
N ASP A 78 6.21 2.76 11.59
CA ASP A 78 6.96 1.51 11.73
C ASP A 78 6.43 0.46 10.71
N ILE A 79 5.13 0.46 10.42
CA ILE A 79 4.52 -0.35 9.35
C ILE A 79 5.02 0.13 8.00
N THR A 80 4.93 1.43 7.72
CA THR A 80 5.38 2.05 6.45
C THR A 80 6.83 1.75 6.15
N ASP A 81 7.74 1.93 7.12
CA ASP A 81 9.16 1.65 6.96
C ASP A 81 9.42 0.16 6.66
N ARG A 82 8.69 -0.73 7.32
CA ARG A 82 8.78 -2.18 7.10
C ARG A 82 8.31 -2.58 5.71
N VAL A 83 7.22 -1.99 5.23
CA VAL A 83 6.67 -2.21 3.89
C VAL A 83 7.65 -1.70 2.84
N ARG A 84 8.12 -0.45 2.98
CA ARG A 84 9.08 0.17 2.07
C ARG A 84 10.34 -0.68 1.92
N ALA A 85 10.96 -1.08 3.03
CA ALA A 85 12.16 -1.91 3.02
C ALA A 85 11.96 -3.25 2.28
N ARG A 86 10.75 -3.84 2.34
CA ARG A 86 10.43 -5.07 1.60
C ARG A 86 10.18 -4.81 0.12
N CYS A 87 9.51 -3.73 -0.24
CA CYS A 87 9.28 -3.36 -1.64
C CYS A 87 10.60 -3.05 -2.36
N SER A 88 11.51 -2.29 -1.75
CA SER A 88 12.80 -1.97 -2.37
C SER A 88 13.66 -3.23 -2.58
N ARG A 89 13.62 -4.18 -1.63
CA ARG A 89 14.27 -5.49 -1.79
C ARG A 89 13.68 -6.30 -2.95
N ALA A 90 12.36 -6.34 -3.06
CA ALA A 90 11.67 -7.06 -4.13
C ALA A 90 12.00 -6.46 -5.51
N LYS A 91 12.04 -5.13 -5.62
CA LYS A 91 12.45 -4.43 -6.85
C LYS A 91 13.90 -4.75 -7.23
N SER A 92 14.83 -4.70 -6.27
CA SER A 92 16.23 -5.06 -6.52
C SER A 92 16.39 -6.50 -7.03
N LEU A 93 15.65 -7.46 -6.46
CA LEU A 93 15.66 -8.84 -6.92
C LEU A 93 15.08 -8.97 -8.32
N ALA A 94 13.97 -8.30 -8.62
CA ALA A 94 13.35 -8.30 -9.95
C ALA A 94 14.29 -7.73 -11.01
N THR A 95 15.00 -6.64 -10.72
CA THR A 95 16.01 -6.06 -11.63
C THR A 95 17.16 -7.02 -11.88
N GLN A 96 17.65 -7.73 -10.84
CA GLN A 96 18.71 -8.73 -11.00
C GLN A 96 18.26 -9.92 -11.86
N THR A 97 17.02 -10.39 -11.69
CA THR A 97 16.46 -11.48 -12.52
C THR A 97 16.31 -11.07 -13.98
N LEU A 98 15.87 -9.83 -14.25
CA LEU A 98 15.77 -9.32 -15.62
C LEU A 98 17.15 -9.14 -16.28
N ALA A 99 18.16 -8.72 -15.52
CA ALA A 99 19.52 -8.56 -16.02
C ALA A 99 20.27 -9.89 -16.26
N SER A 100 19.79 -10.99 -15.69
CA SER A 100 20.40 -12.32 -15.80
C SER A 100 19.68 -13.26 -16.78
N ALA A 101 18.64 -12.79 -17.47
CA ALA A 101 18.00 -13.54 -18.53
C ALA A 101 18.93 -13.66 -19.75
N PRO A 102 19.17 -14.87 -20.30
CA PRO A 102 19.96 -15.01 -21.52
C PRO A 102 19.27 -14.29 -22.70
N PRO A 103 20.04 -13.70 -23.64
CA PRO A 103 19.46 -13.10 -24.84
C PRO A 103 18.70 -14.15 -25.67
N PRO A 104 17.71 -13.73 -26.48
CA PRO A 104 16.92 -14.62 -27.33
C PRO A 104 17.76 -15.38 -28.36
#